data_AF-A0A2D4HKA1-F1
#
_entry.id   AF-A0A2D4HKA1-F1
#
_cell.length_a   1.000
_cell.length_b   1.000
_cell.length_c   1.000
_cell.angle_alpha   90.00
_cell.angle_beta   90.00
_cell.angle_gamma   90.00
#
_symmetry.space_group_name_H-M   'P 1'
#
loop_
_entity.id
_entity.type
_entity.pdbx_description
1 polymer ?
#
loop_
_entity_poly.entity_id
_entity_poly.type
_entity_poly.pdbx_seq_one_letter_code
_entity_poly.pdbx_strand_id
1 'polypeptide(L)'
;SVSLSLSRTALKEERLLLVQTGSSSPCLDLSRLDKGLASLVRERKTDLVIIEGMGRAIHTNYHAKLTCESLKLAVLKNSWLADRLGGKIFSVIFKYELPLKSS
;
A
#
# COMPACT_ATOMS: atom_id res chain seq x y z
N SER A 1 18.68 12.09 -11.04
CA SER A 1 17.24 12.43 -11.17
C SER A 1 16.54 11.25 -11.80
N VAL A 2 15.78 10.46 -11.02
CA VAL A 2 15.01 9.34 -11.58
C VAL A 2 13.77 9.93 -12.24
N SER A 3 13.78 10.04 -13.57
CA SER A 3 12.60 10.40 -14.35
C SER A 3 11.69 9.16 -14.40
N LEU A 4 10.63 9.14 -13.59
CA LEU A 4 9.57 8.15 -13.72
C LEU A 4 8.82 8.46 -15.02
N SER A 5 9.11 7.70 -16.08
CA SER A 5 8.39 7.77 -17.34
C SER A 5 6.97 7.23 -17.16
N LEU A 6 6.05 8.11 -16.74
CA LEU A 6 4.62 7.82 -16.71
C LEU A 6 4.14 7.45 -18.12
N SER A 7 3.48 6.29 -18.24
CA SER A 7 2.88 5.88 -19.50
C SER A 7 1.71 6.81 -19.85
N ARG A 8 1.94 7.73 -20.79
CA ARG A 8 0.92 8.67 -21.28
C ARG A 8 -0.30 7.93 -21.85
N THR A 9 -0.09 6.77 -22.46
CA THR A 9 -1.16 5.93 -23.00
C THR A 9 -2.05 5.38 -21.89
N ALA A 10 -1.47 4.82 -20.82
CA ALA A 10 -2.25 4.29 -19.69
C ALA A 10 -3.06 5.38 -18.97
N LEU A 11 -2.53 6.62 -18.90
CA LEU A 11 -3.27 7.77 -18.38
C LEU A 11 -4.45 8.14 -19.28
N LYS A 12 -4.24 8.22 -20.61
CA LYS A 12 -5.30 8.53 -21.58
C LYS A 12 -6.41 7.49 -21.62
N GLU A 13 -6.05 6.22 -21.46
CA GLU A 13 -6.97 5.08 -21.42
C GLU A 13 -7.57 4.84 -20.02
N GLU A 14 -7.27 5.71 -19.04
CA GLU A 14 -7.71 5.59 -17.65
C GLU A 14 -7.37 4.25 -16.96
N ARG A 15 -6.35 3.55 -17.46
CA ARG A 15 -5.79 2.35 -16.83
C ARG A 15 -4.82 2.67 -15.70
N LEU A 16 -4.38 3.93 -15.62
CA LEU A 16 -3.61 4.49 -14.52
C LEU A 16 -4.28 5.78 -14.05
N LEU A 17 -4.62 5.86 -12.77
CA LEU A 17 -5.21 7.04 -12.15
C LEU A 17 -4.32 7.48 -10.98
N LEU A 18 -4.12 8.79 -10.86
CA LEU A 18 -3.40 9.39 -9.75
C LEU A 18 -4.41 10.03 -8.81
N VAL A 19 -4.51 9.49 -7.59
CA VAL A 19 -5.46 9.96 -6.58
C VAL A 19 -4.73 10.13 -5.26
N GLN A 20 -5.04 11.22 -4.57
CA GLN A 20 -4.45 11.50 -3.27
C GLN A 20 -5.13 10.66 -2.18
N THR A 21 -4.36 10.24 -1.19
CA THR A 21 -4.90 9.50 -0.03
C THR A 21 -5.61 10.39 0.99
N GLY A 22 -5.52 11.72 0.83
CA GLY A 22 -6.04 12.70 1.77
C GLY A 22 -5.17 12.93 3.02
N SER A 23 -4.00 12.30 3.11
CA SER A 23 -3.09 12.42 4.25
C SER A 23 -1.79 13.14 3.88
N SER A 24 -1.39 14.12 4.71
CA SER A 24 -0.06 14.75 4.66
C SER A 24 1.00 13.98 5.46
N SER A 25 0.59 12.91 6.16
CA SER A 25 1.50 12.05 6.93
C SER A 25 2.26 11.08 6.01
N PRO A 26 3.52 10.74 6.34
CA PRO A 26 4.23 9.63 5.67
C PRO A 26 3.55 8.26 5.93
N CYS A 27 2.64 8.19 6.91
CA CYS A 27 1.85 7.01 7.24
C CYS A 27 0.50 7.00 6.50
N LEU A 28 -0.05 5.81 6.30
CA LEU A 28 -1.36 5.59 5.68
C LEU A 28 -2.33 5.05 6.73
N ASP A 29 -3.35 5.82 7.09
CA ASP A 29 -4.42 5.33 7.95
C ASP A 29 -5.61 4.87 7.11
N LEU A 30 -5.72 3.56 6.88
CA LEU A 30 -6.81 2.98 6.08
C LEU A 30 -8.20 3.17 6.73
N SER A 31 -8.28 3.47 8.03
CA SER A 31 -9.56 3.76 8.70
C SER A 31 -10.08 5.17 8.41
N ARG A 32 -9.23 6.06 7.87
CA ARG A 32 -9.54 7.48 7.61
C ARG A 32 -9.10 7.91 6.21
N LEU A 33 -9.52 7.15 5.20
CA LEU A 33 -9.27 7.49 3.80
C LEU A 33 -10.18 8.63 3.30
N ASP A 34 -9.66 9.39 2.34
CA ASP A 34 -10.48 10.33 1.58
C ASP A 34 -11.69 9.62 0.91
N LYS A 35 -12.84 10.29 0.93
CA LYS A 35 -14.09 9.73 0.40
C LYS A 35 -14.03 9.47 -1.11
N GLY A 36 -13.31 10.31 -1.85
CA GLY A 36 -13.10 10.16 -3.29
C GLY A 36 -12.28 8.90 -3.60
N LEU A 37 -11.19 8.69 -2.88
CA LEU A 37 -10.38 7.47 -3.02
C LEU A 37 -11.19 6.22 -2.65
N ALA A 38 -11.91 6.23 -1.54
CA ALA A 38 -12.73 5.08 -1.12
C ALA A 38 -13.83 4.74 -2.14
N SER A 39 -14.46 5.76 -2.73
CA SER A 39 -15.48 5.57 -3.76
C SER A 39 -14.89 5.00 -5.04
N LEU A 40 -13.74 5.52 -5.49
CA LEU A 40 -13.07 5.04 -6.70
C LEU A 40 -12.64 3.57 -6.58
N VAL A 41 -12.07 3.17 -5.44
CA VAL A 41 -11.66 1.77 -5.18
C VAL A 41 -12.84 0.81 -5.33
N ARG A 42 -14.00 1.21 -4.80
CA ARG A 42 -15.25 0.42 -4.90
C ARG A 42 -15.80 0.39 -6.32
N GLU A 43 -15.87 1.53 -6.99
CA GLU A 43 -16.39 1.65 -8.36
C GLU A 43 -15.54 0.87 -9.37
N ARG A 44 -14.21 0.91 -9.23
CA ARG A 44 -13.26 0.17 -10.07
C ARG A 44 -13.13 -1.30 -9.66
N LYS A 45 -13.85 -1.75 -8.63
CA LYS A 45 -13.85 -3.13 -8.11
C LYS A 45 -12.44 -3.65 -7.83
N THR A 46 -11.63 -2.85 -7.14
CA THR A 46 -10.24 -3.22 -6.83
C THR A 46 -10.19 -4.57 -6.09
N ASP A 47 -9.45 -5.50 -6.67
CA ASP A 47 -9.27 -6.88 -6.20
C ASP A 47 -7.87 -7.10 -5.57
N LEU A 48 -6.92 -6.20 -5.83
CA LEU A 48 -5.58 -6.20 -5.25
C LEU A 48 -5.16 -4.82 -4.74
N VAL A 49 -4.69 -4.76 -3.50
CA VAL A 49 -4.10 -3.55 -2.90
C VAL A 49 -2.62 -3.76 -2.62
N ILE A 50 -1.78 -2.92 -3.22
CA ILE A 50 -0.33 -2.89 -2.93
C ILE A 50 -0.02 -1.68 -2.04
N ILE A 51 0.58 -1.93 -0.88
CA ILE A 51 1.02 -0.89 0.06
C ILE A 51 2.53 -0.93 0.14
N GLU A 52 3.18 0.18 -0.21
CA GLU A 52 4.64 0.30 -0.27
C GLU A 52 5.18 1.27 0.79
N GLY A 53 6.34 0.93 1.34
CA GLY A 53 7.15 1.76 2.24
C GLY A 53 6.92 1.49 3.73
N MET A 54 7.94 1.69 4.57
CA MET A 54 7.86 1.38 6.02
C MET A 54 6.69 2.10 6.73
N GLY A 55 6.49 3.39 6.47
CA GLY A 55 5.43 4.16 7.15
C GLY A 55 4.02 3.64 6.85
N ARG A 56 3.77 3.26 5.59
CA ARG A 56 2.45 2.81 5.13
C ARG A 56 2.26 1.32 5.35
N ALA A 57 3.19 0.50 4.86
CA ALA A 57 3.05 -0.95 4.89
C ALA A 57 3.37 -1.56 6.26
N ILE A 58 4.35 -1.01 7.01
CA ILE A 58 4.84 -1.63 8.24
C ILE A 58 4.29 -0.95 9.48
N HIS A 59 4.49 0.36 9.63
CA HIS A 59 4.14 1.07 10.87
C HIS A 59 2.62 1.13 11.11
N THR A 60 1.84 1.22 10.04
CA THR A 60 0.39 1.44 10.14
C THR A 60 -0.44 0.24 9.69
N ASN A 61 0.00 -0.49 8.65
CA ASN A 61 -0.86 -1.49 8.02
C ASN A 61 -0.27 -2.91 8.00
N TYR A 62 0.80 -3.23 8.74
CA TYR A 62 1.44 -4.55 8.63
C TYR A 62 0.49 -5.73 8.89
N HIS A 63 -0.44 -5.54 9.82
CA HIS A 63 -1.46 -6.51 10.19
C HIS A 63 -2.85 -6.18 9.65
N ALA A 64 -3.00 -5.10 8.87
CA ALA A 64 -4.29 -4.71 8.31
C ALA A 64 -4.79 -5.81 7.37
N LYS A 65 -6.00 -6.30 7.67
CA LYS A 65 -6.70 -7.30 6.87
C LYS A 65 -7.72 -6.60 5.98
N LEU A 66 -7.67 -6.89 4.68
CA LEU A 66 -8.54 -6.28 3.68
C LEU A 66 -9.54 -7.31 3.16
N THR A 67 -10.62 -6.81 2.55
CA THR A 67 -11.65 -7.62 1.89
C THR A 67 -11.25 -8.06 0.49
N CYS A 68 -10.05 -7.70 0.04
CA CYS A 68 -9.45 -8.11 -1.22
C CYS A 68 -8.00 -8.58 -0.98
N GLU A 69 -7.32 -9.05 -2.01
CA GLU A 69 -5.93 -9.46 -1.90
C GLU A 69 -5.06 -8.26 -1.56
N SER A 70 -4.00 -8.49 -0.78
CA SER A 70 -3.08 -7.41 -0.43
C SER A 70 -1.63 -7.84 -0.46
N LEU A 71 -0.77 -6.93 -0.95
CA LEU A 71 0.67 -7.07 -0.94
C LEU A 71 1.29 -5.89 -0.19
N LYS A 72 2.02 -6.18 0.87
CA LYS A 72 2.72 -5.19 1.69
C LYS A 72 4.21 -5.29 1.46
N LEU A 73 4.81 -4.21 0.98
CA LEU A 73 6.20 -4.12 0.55
C LEU A 73 6.94 -3.05 1.33
N ALA A 74 8.11 -3.37 1.88
CA ALA A 74 8.98 -2.35 2.47
C ALA A 74 10.42 -2.84 2.59
N VAL A 75 11.37 -1.91 2.54
CA VAL A 75 12.74 -2.14 3.01
C VAL A 75 12.84 -1.66 4.46
N LEU A 76 13.29 -2.53 5.36
CA LEU A 76 13.44 -2.20 6.78
C LEU A 76 14.69 -1.35 6.98
N LYS A 77 14.55 -0.06 7.30
CA LYS A 77 15.68 0.87 7.51
C LYS A 77 16.00 1.12 8.99
N ASN A 78 15.36 0.38 9.88
CA ASN A 78 15.53 0.47 11.32
C ASN A 78 15.92 -0.91 11.86
N SER A 79 17.08 -1.01 12.53
CA SER A 79 17.61 -2.27 13.06
C SER A 79 16.67 -2.90 14.09
N TRP A 80 16.20 -2.13 15.08
CA TRP A 80 15.28 -2.61 16.10
C TRP A 80 14.01 -3.24 15.52
N LEU A 81 13.39 -2.60 14.53
CA LEU A 81 12.20 -3.13 13.88
C LEU A 81 12.52 -4.36 13.03
N ALA A 82 13.68 -4.38 12.37
CA ALA A 82 14.13 -5.54 11.63
C ALA A 82 14.33 -6.76 12.53
N ASP A 83 15.00 -6.58 13.66
CA ASP A 83 15.23 -7.64 14.65
C ASP A 83 13.90 -8.15 15.22
N ARG A 84 12.96 -7.23 15.54
CA ARG A 84 11.61 -7.58 16.00
C ARG A 84 10.82 -8.42 14.99
N LEU A 85 11.06 -8.20 13.69
CA LEU A 85 10.43 -8.95 12.61
C LEU A 85 11.24 -10.20 12.19
N GLY A 86 12.29 -10.55 12.93
CA GLY A 86 13.14 -11.72 12.65
C GLY A 86 14.07 -11.56 11.46
N GLY A 87 14.34 -10.32 11.05
CA GLY A 87 15.22 -9.96 9.94
C GLY A 87 16.45 -9.19 10.38
N LYS A 88 17.11 -8.55 9.40
CA LYS A 88 18.24 -7.64 9.59
C LYS A 88 17.92 -6.28 8.98
N ILE A 89 18.63 -5.21 9.37
CA ILE A 89 18.51 -3.94 8.68
C ILE A 89 18.72 -4.14 7.16
N PHE A 90 17.93 -3.42 6.36
CA PHE A 90 17.77 -3.52 4.92
C PHE A 90 17.12 -4.81 4.39
N SER A 91 16.61 -5.68 5.27
CA SER A 91 15.75 -6.79 4.84
C SER A 91 14.48 -6.25 4.18
N VAL A 92 13.98 -7.02 3.21
CA VAL A 92 12.75 -6.70 2.49
C VAL A 92 11.59 -7.46 3.12
N ILE A 93 10.51 -6.75 3.39
CA ILE A 93 9.20 -7.34 3.64
C ILE A 93 8.50 -7.51 2.30
N PHE A 94 8.09 -8.74 2.03
CA PHE A 94 7.16 -9.10 0.97
C PHE A 94 6.06 -9.95 1.60
N LYS A 95 4.94 -9.32 1.96
CA LYS A 95 3.84 -9.98 2.66
C LYS A 95 2.58 -9.93 1.81
N TYR A 96 2.29 -11.05 1.15
CA TYR A 96 1.04 -11.28 0.46
C TYR A 96 0.00 -11.89 1.41
N GLU A 97 -1.24 -11.43 1.34
CA GLU A 97 -2.34 -11.91 2.16
C GLU A 97 -3.62 -12.04 1.33
N LEU A 98 -4.31 -13.16 1.51
CA LEU A 98 -5.64 -13.39 0.96
C LEU A 98 -6.70 -12.51 1.66
N PRO A 99 -7.85 -12.29 1.01
CA PRO A 99 -8.96 -11.56 1.60
C PRO A 99 -9.42 -12.17 2.92
N LEU A 100 -9.98 -11.34 3.81
CA LEU A 100 -10.77 -11.83 4.92
C LEU A 100 -11.89 -12.74 4.39
N LYS A 101 -11.92 -13.98 4.86
CA LYS A 101 -13.05 -14.88 4.61
C LYS A 101 -14.28 -14.26 5.27
N SER A 102 -15.33 -13.99 4.49
CA SER A 102 -16.64 -13.71 5.04
C SER A 102 -17.15 -14.96 5.74
N SER A 103 -17.29 -14.90 7.07
CA SER A 103 -18.06 -15.87 7.86
C SER A 103 -19.53 -15.81 7.50
#